data_AF-X1UUX1-F1
#
_entry.id   AF-X1UUX1-F1
#
_cell.length_a   1.000
_cell.length_b   1.000
_cell.length_c   1.000
_cell.angle_alpha   90.00
_cell.angle_beta   90.00
_cell.angle_gamma   90.00
#
_symmetry.space_group_name_H-M   'P 1'
#
loop_
_entity.id
_entity.type
_entity.pdbx_description
1 polymer ?
#
loop_
_entity_poly.entity_id
_entity_poly.type
_entity_poly.pdbx_seq_one_letter_code
_entity_poly.pdbx_strand_id
1 'polypeptide(L)' 'MMLSIHNMLLPSCGEPIVTPTLDMVFGCYYLTTISPGAKGEGTILGSFGEAKLTYELGAIDLRAEIEV' A
#
# COMPACT_ATOMS: atom_id res chain seq x y z
N MET A 1 26.40 13.71 19.69
CA MET A 1 25.54 13.76 18.49
C MET A 1 25.50 12.37 17.86
N MET A 2 24.57 11.52 18.29
CA MET A 2 24.36 10.17 17.72
C MET A 2 22.89 9.77 17.93
N LEU A 3 21.99 10.55 17.33
CA LEU A 3 20.55 10.35 17.40
C LEU A 3 20.10 9.71 16.09
N SER A 4 19.27 8.67 16.15
CA SER A 4 18.84 7.89 14.99
C SER A 4 18.25 8.74 13.86
N ILE A 5 17.56 9.83 14.19
CA ILE A 5 16.95 10.74 13.20
C ILE A 5 17.99 11.45 12.31
N HIS A 6 19.24 11.56 12.76
CA HIS A 6 20.32 12.20 12.01
C HIS A 6 21.10 11.19 11.14
N ASN A 7 20.82 9.89 11.28
CA ASN A 7 21.54 8.79 10.63
C ASN A 7 20.65 8.06 9.61
N MET A 8 19.87 8.78 8.80
CA MET A 8 18.93 8.14 7.85
C MET A 8 19.56 7.79 6.50
N LEU A 9 20.74 8.35 6.20
CA LEU A 9 21.45 8.19 4.91
C LEU A 9 22.84 7.56 5.13
N LEU A 10 23.32 6.81 4.13
CA LEU A 10 24.70 6.37 4.06
C LEU A 10 25.62 7.57 3.83
N PRO A 11 26.65 7.78 4.67
CA PRO A 11 27.59 8.91 4.51
C PRO A 11 28.47 8.79 3.26
N SER A 12 28.63 7.59 2.71
CA SER A 12 29.46 7.32 1.53
C SER A 12 28.79 7.68 0.20
N CYS A 13 27.47 7.50 0.09
CA CYS A 13 26.75 7.57 -1.19
C CYS A 13 25.40 8.29 -1.10
N GLY A 14 24.95 8.68 0.10
CA GLY A 14 23.69 9.43 0.31
C GLY A 14 22.43 8.58 0.17
N GLU A 15 22.53 7.27 0.00
CA GLU A 15 21.37 6.37 -0.11
C GLU A 15 20.67 6.21 1.25
N PRO A 16 19.33 6.12 1.29
CA PRO A 16 18.60 5.93 2.54
C PRO A 16 18.78 4.50 3.11
N ILE A 17 19.22 4.41 4.38
CA ILE A 17 19.35 3.12 5.08
C ILE A 17 18.07 2.68 5.80
N VAL A 18 17.11 3.59 5.96
CA VAL A 18 15.85 3.37 6.69
C VAL A 18 14.74 2.82 5.80
N THR A 19 15.11 2.28 4.63
CA THR A 19 14.15 1.70 3.69
C THR A 19 13.50 0.45 4.29
N PRO A 20 12.18 0.26 4.10
CA PRO A 20 11.50 -0.93 4.57
C PRO A 20 12.08 -2.17 3.88
N THR A 21 12.20 -3.27 4.62
CA THR A 21 12.73 -4.54 4.12
C THR A 21 11.77 -5.69 4.38
N LEU A 22 11.96 -6.80 3.63
CA LEU A 22 11.23 -8.05 3.78
C LEU A 22 9.70 -7.86 3.82
N ASP A 23 9.07 -8.18 4.95
CA ASP A 23 7.62 -8.26 5.12
C ASP A 23 6.91 -6.93 4.86
N MET A 24 7.56 -5.81 5.15
CA MET A 24 6.99 -4.49 4.86
C MET A 24 6.86 -4.25 3.36
N VAL A 25 7.88 -4.65 2.58
CA VAL A 25 7.85 -4.56 1.12
C VAL A 25 6.82 -5.52 0.56
N PHE A 26 6.76 -6.74 1.08
CA PHE A 26 5.79 -7.74 0.63
C PHE A 26 4.35 -7.33 0.94
N GLY A 27 4.09 -6.76 2.11
CA GLY A 27 2.77 -6.23 2.48
C GLY A 27 2.32 -5.13 1.52
N CYS A 28 3.18 -4.14 1.27
CA CYS A 28 2.90 -3.10 0.29
C CYS A 28 2.66 -3.67 -1.12
N TYR A 29 3.48 -4.64 -1.55
CA TYR A 29 3.31 -5.32 -2.84
C TYR A 29 1.96 -6.05 -2.94
N TYR A 30 1.56 -6.78 -1.89
CA TYR A 30 0.30 -7.50 -1.87
C TYR A 30 -0.91 -6.55 -1.95
N LEU A 31 -0.85 -5.42 -1.25
CA LEU A 31 -1.90 -4.40 -1.24
C LEU A 31 -2.04 -3.68 -2.58
N THR A 32 -0.95 -3.50 -3.34
CA THR A 32 -0.97 -2.75 -4.61
C THR A 32 -1.14 -3.63 -5.84
N THR A 33 -1.14 -4.96 -5.69
CA THR A 33 -1.30 -5.87 -6.83
C THR A 33 -2.77 -6.15 -7.11
N ILE A 34 -3.20 -5.97 -8.35
CA ILE A 34 -4.56 -6.26 -8.81
C ILE A 34 -4.74 -7.77 -9.04
N SER A 35 -5.91 -8.31 -8.74
CA SER A 35 -6.31 -9.68 -9.02
C SER A 35 -7.49 -9.68 -10.00
N PRO A 36 -7.32 -10.12 -11.27
CA PRO A 36 -8.42 -10.16 -12.23
C PRO A 36 -9.46 -11.20 -11.80
N GLY A 37 -10.75 -10.89 -12.00
CA GLY A 37 -11.89 -11.71 -11.58
C GLY A 37 -12.20 -11.63 -10.09
N ALA A 38 -11.65 -10.64 -9.38
CA ALA A 38 -11.93 -10.43 -7.97
C ALA A 38 -13.34 -9.85 -7.75
N LYS A 39 -13.90 -10.06 -6.56
CA LYS A 39 -15.26 -9.65 -6.25
C LYS A 39 -15.35 -8.11 -6.28
N GLY A 40 -16.28 -7.58 -7.08
CA GLY A 40 -16.50 -6.14 -7.18
C GLY A 40 -15.58 -5.42 -8.16
N GLU A 41 -14.95 -6.14 -9.10
CA GLU A 41 -14.23 -5.58 -10.24
C GLU A 41 -15.12 -4.66 -11.09
N GLY A 42 -14.59 -3.49 -11.47
CA GLY A 42 -15.27 -2.47 -12.26
C GLY A 42 -16.27 -1.61 -11.48
N THR A 43 -16.23 -1.65 -10.14
CA THR A 43 -17.08 -0.78 -9.31
C THR A 43 -16.55 0.65 -9.33
N ILE A 44 -17.44 1.62 -9.56
CA ILE A 44 -17.14 3.05 -9.51
C ILE A 44 -17.60 3.58 -8.15
N LEU A 45 -16.67 4.18 -7.40
CA LEU A 45 -16.89 4.76 -6.08
C LEU A 45 -16.57 6.25 -6.14
N GLY A 46 -17.24 7.06 -5.33
CA GLY A 46 -17.05 8.52 -5.38
C GLY A 46 -15.96 9.05 -4.46
N SER A 47 -15.46 8.22 -3.53
CA SER A 47 -14.42 8.63 -2.58
C SER A 47 -13.73 7.44 -1.90
N PHE A 48 -12.53 7.68 -1.37
CA PHE A 48 -11.81 6.69 -0.56
C PHE A 48 -12.61 6.17 0.65
N GLY A 49 -13.43 7.02 1.27
CA GLY A 49 -14.26 6.63 2.41
C GLY A 49 -15.33 5.61 2.03
N GLU A 50 -15.94 5.80 0.86
CA GLU A 50 -16.93 4.87 0.29
C GLU A 50 -16.27 3.54 -0.10
N ALA A 51 -15.08 3.58 -0.69
CA ALA A 51 -14.30 2.39 -1.00
C ALA A 51 -14.00 1.56 0.26
N LYS A 52 -13.57 2.22 1.34
CA LYS A 52 -13.30 1.55 2.62
C LYS A 52 -14.55 0.92 3.22
N LEU A 53 -15.67 1.64 3.24
CA LEU A 53 -16.95 1.12 3.74
C LEU A 53 -17.38 -0.13 2.94
N THR A 54 -17.29 -0.06 1.62
CA THR A 54 -17.70 -1.13 0.71
C THR A 54 -16.83 -2.37 0.88
N TYR A 55 -15.53 -2.18 1.14
CA TYR A 55 -14.61 -3.26 1.52
C TYR A 55 -14.98 -3.89 2.88
N GLU A 56 -15.28 -3.07 3.89
CA GLU A 56 -15.69 -3.56 5.22
C GLU A 56 -17.03 -4.33 5.19
N LEU A 57 -17.93 -3.96 4.29
CA LEU A 57 -19.18 -4.69 4.02
C LEU A 57 -18.95 -5.99 3.23
N GLY A 58 -17.73 -6.24 2.76
CA GLY A 58 -17.36 -7.43 1.98
C GLY A 58 -17.94 -7.45 0.56
N ALA A 59 -18.32 -6.29 0.02
CA ALA A 59 -18.88 -6.17 -1.32
C ALA A 59 -17.79 -6.13 -2.40
N ILE A 60 -16.62 -5.56 -2.08
CA ILE A 60 -15.42 -5.56 -2.93
C ILE A 60 -14.27 -6.33 -2.26
N ASP A 61 -13.41 -6.95 -3.06
CA ASP A 61 -12.16 -7.56 -2.61
C ASP A 61 -11.03 -6.51 -2.56
N LEU A 62 -10.03 -6.72 -1.70
CA LEU A 62 -8.91 -5.79 -1.49
C LEU A 62 -8.09 -5.54 -2.76
N ARG A 63 -8.06 -6.54 -3.64
CA ARG A 63 -7.27 -6.55 -4.89
C ARG A 63 -8.15 -6.44 -6.13
N ALA A 64 -9.43 -6.09 -5.98
CA ALA A 64 -10.31 -5.84 -7.11
C ALA A 64 -9.94 -4.53 -7.80
N GLU A 65 -10.01 -4.51 -9.13
CA GLU A 65 -9.85 -3.29 -9.91
C GLU A 65 -11.11 -2.44 -9.78
N ILE A 66 -10.98 -1.23 -9.25
CA ILE A 66 -12.09 -0.30 -9.00
C ILE A 66 -11.69 1.11 -9.47
N GLU A 67 -12.68 1.92 -9.80
CA GLU A 67 -12.51 3.35 -10.09
C GLU A 67 -12.98 4.14 -8.88
N VAL A 68 -12.15 5.05 -8.37
CA VAL A 68 -12.40 5.84 -7.13
C VAL A 68 -12.23 7.33 -7.42
#